data_AF-A0A936NLZ9-F1
#
_entry.id   AF-A0A936NLZ9-F1
#
_cell.length_a   1.000
_cell.length_b   1.000
_cell.length_c   1.000
_cell.angle_alpha   90.00
_cell.angle_beta   90.00
_cell.angle_gamma   90.00
#
_symmetry.space_group_name_H-M   'P 1'
#
loop_
_entity.id
_entity.type
_entity.pdbx_description
1 polymer ?
#
loop_
_entity_poly.entity_id
_entity_poly.type
_entity_poly.pdbx_seq_one_letter_code
_entity_poly.pdbx_strand_id
1 'polypeptide(L)'
;MGEFGRTVRSGSTVGLNAAQGRDHYFVHFTVFAGGGVGGGRTIGSTTAEGLNTLDPGWSQGRPATYEDVSATIYSALGIDYTTKRYDDPFGRGFEYVPFAADGAWYPILEVFSRDLDDSRPRLEPRVGGRKIG
;
A
#
# COMPACT_ATOMS: atom_id res chain seq x y z
N MET A 1 11.61 -2.07 19.20
CA MET A 1 11.59 -1.53 17.82
C MET A 1 11.94 -2.68 16.89
N GLY A 2 10.99 -3.19 16.09
CA GLY A 2 11.21 -4.33 15.21
C GLY A 2 12.05 -3.95 13.98
N GLU A 3 13.01 -4.80 13.62
CA GLU A 3 13.83 -4.65 12.40
C GLU A 3 12.97 -5.00 11.18
N PHE A 4 12.55 -3.98 10.41
CA PHE A 4 11.99 -4.09 9.04
C PHE A 4 11.07 -5.30 8.80
N GLY A 5 9.96 -5.39 9.54
CA GLY A 5 8.95 -6.42 9.27
C GLY A 5 9.31 -7.83 9.76
N ARG A 6 10.38 -8.01 10.54
CA ARG A 6 10.73 -9.30 11.14
C ARG A 6 10.04 -9.51 12.48
N THR A 7 9.59 -10.74 12.72
CA THR A 7 8.89 -11.09 13.95
C THR A 7 9.78 -10.92 15.17
N VAL A 8 9.21 -10.41 16.27
CA VAL A 8 9.88 -10.41 17.59
C VAL A 8 9.60 -11.70 18.37
N ARG A 9 8.73 -12.56 17.83
CA ARG A 9 8.28 -13.85 18.34
C ARG A 9 8.27 -14.89 17.22
N SER A 10 8.56 -16.15 17.51
CA SER A 10 8.23 -17.26 16.61
C SER A 10 7.18 -18.13 17.32
N GLY A 11 5.94 -18.08 16.82
CA GLY A 11 4.78 -18.65 17.55
C GLY A 11 4.45 -17.89 18.84
N SER A 12 4.21 -18.61 19.94
CA SER A 12 3.96 -18.03 21.27
C SER A 12 5.23 -17.65 22.03
N THR A 13 6.41 -17.98 21.52
CA THR A 13 7.69 -17.77 22.19
C THR A 13 8.36 -16.50 21.69
N VAL A 14 8.83 -15.67 22.63
CA VAL A 14 9.74 -14.56 22.32
C VAL A 14 11.08 -15.15 21.93
N GLY A 15 11.50 -14.98 20.67
CA GLY A 15 12.76 -15.54 20.18
C GLY A 15 12.75 -15.97 18.72
N LEU A 16 13.78 -16.75 18.36
CA LEU A 16 14.04 -17.25 17.02
C LEU A 16 13.15 -18.46 16.68
N ASN A 17 12.92 -18.68 15.39
CA ASN A 17 12.27 -19.86 14.85
C ASN A 17 13.16 -21.11 14.97
N ALA A 18 12.64 -22.26 14.57
CA ALA A 18 13.38 -23.54 14.64
C ALA A 18 14.72 -23.52 13.88
N ALA A 19 14.83 -22.68 12.84
CA ALA A 19 16.06 -22.49 12.06
C ALA A 19 16.99 -21.41 12.65
N GLN A 20 16.76 -20.98 13.89
CA GLN A 20 17.52 -19.92 14.57
C GLN A 20 17.47 -18.57 13.81
N GLY A 21 16.40 -18.30 13.06
CA GLY A 21 16.12 -17.04 12.38
C GLY A 21 14.90 -16.31 12.95
N ARG A 22 14.57 -15.14 12.44
CA ARG A 22 13.27 -14.47 12.68
C ARG A 22 12.41 -14.54 11.43
N ASP A 23 11.13 -14.85 11.61
CA ASP A 23 10.14 -14.88 10.54
C ASP A 23 9.78 -13.46 10.08
N HIS A 24 8.95 -13.35 9.04
CA HIS A 24 8.41 -12.07 8.58
C HIS A 24 6.96 -11.92 9.05
N TYR A 25 6.57 -10.70 9.42
CA TYR A 25 5.17 -10.37 9.63
C TYR A 25 4.44 -10.43 8.29
N PHE A 26 3.21 -10.94 8.30
CA PHE A 26 2.35 -10.91 7.12
C PHE A 26 1.80 -9.51 6.85
N VAL A 27 1.68 -8.68 7.90
CA VAL A 27 1.23 -7.30 7.79
C VAL A 27 2.40 -6.40 7.37
N HIS A 28 2.15 -5.60 6.35
CA HIS A 28 3.09 -4.64 5.78
C HIS A 28 2.39 -3.28 5.63
N PHE A 29 3.15 -2.26 5.28
CA PHE A 29 2.60 -0.97 4.85
C PHE A 29 3.17 -0.59 3.48
N THR A 30 2.42 0.23 2.75
CA THR A 30 2.84 0.78 1.46
C THR A 30 2.74 2.30 1.52
N VAL A 31 3.70 2.98 0.89
CA VAL A 31 3.69 4.44 0.76
C VAL A 31 3.48 4.78 -0.71
N PHE A 32 2.49 5.62 -0.98
CA PHE A 32 2.21 6.16 -2.31
C PHE A 32 2.69 7.61 -2.39
N ALA A 33 3.29 7.98 -3.52
CA ALA A 33 3.71 9.33 -3.84
C ALA A 33 3.71 9.55 -5.37
N GLY A 34 3.45 10.78 -5.82
CA GLY A 34 3.29 11.08 -7.25
C GLY A 34 1.95 10.59 -7.81
N GLY A 35 1.77 10.61 -9.14
CA GLY A 35 0.58 10.05 -9.79
C GLY A 35 -0.78 10.63 -9.33
N GLY A 36 -0.80 11.86 -8.81
CA GLY A 36 -2.01 12.49 -8.27
C GLY A 36 -2.29 12.21 -6.79
N VAL A 37 -1.48 11.42 -6.11
CA VAL A 37 -1.66 11.06 -4.68
C VAL A 37 -1.67 12.31 -3.79
N GLY A 38 -2.70 12.42 -2.93
CA GLY A 38 -2.84 13.40 -1.87
C GLY A 38 -2.06 12.97 -0.63
N GLY A 39 -0.77 13.32 -0.56
CA GLY A 39 0.10 12.95 0.56
C GLY A 39 -0.33 13.55 1.92
N GLY A 40 0.36 13.13 2.99
CA GLY A 40 0.12 13.64 4.35
C GLY A 40 -0.99 12.90 5.10
N ARG A 41 -1.58 11.85 4.54
CA ARG A 41 -2.57 11.02 5.23
C ARG A 41 -2.03 9.63 5.52
N THR A 42 -2.59 9.02 6.55
CA THR A 42 -2.47 7.58 6.83
C THR A 42 -3.84 6.96 6.58
N ILE A 43 -3.86 5.79 5.94
CA ILE A 43 -5.06 5.00 5.69
C ILE A 43 -4.92 3.72 6.51
N GLY A 44 -5.84 3.53 7.44
CA GLY A 44 -5.87 2.37 8.33
C GLY A 44 -4.85 2.40 9.46
N SER A 45 -4.85 1.34 10.26
CA SER A 45 -3.96 1.14 11.39
C SER A 45 -3.74 -0.34 11.69
N THR A 46 -2.66 -0.64 12.40
CA THR A 46 -2.34 -1.97 12.90
C THR A 46 -2.43 -2.02 14.43
N THR A 47 -2.50 -3.22 15.00
CA THR A 47 -2.30 -3.42 16.44
C THR A 47 -0.97 -2.83 16.89
N ALA A 48 -0.82 -2.45 18.17
CA ALA A 48 0.39 -1.81 18.68
C ALA A 48 1.69 -2.61 18.42
N GLU A 49 1.59 -3.93 18.32
CA GLU A 49 2.69 -4.84 18.02
C GLU A 49 2.97 -5.01 16.51
N GLY A 50 2.14 -4.44 15.64
CA GLY A 50 2.22 -4.57 14.19
C GLY A 50 1.80 -5.94 13.63
N LEU A 51 1.13 -6.77 14.43
CA LEU A 51 0.78 -8.16 14.07
C LEU A 51 -0.42 -8.27 13.13
N ASN A 52 -1.45 -7.46 13.35
CA ASN A 52 -2.71 -7.54 12.63
C ASN A 52 -3.17 -6.15 12.17
N THR A 53 -3.97 -6.12 11.10
CA THR A 53 -4.73 -4.91 10.73
C THR A 53 -5.83 -4.71 11.78
N LEU A 54 -5.82 -3.55 12.44
CA LEU A 54 -6.83 -3.18 13.42
C LEU A 54 -8.00 -2.47 12.76
N ASP A 55 -7.69 -1.50 11.89
CA ASP A 55 -8.65 -0.77 11.08
C ASP A 55 -8.12 -0.67 9.65
N PRO A 56 -8.84 -1.17 8.63
CA PRO A 56 -8.45 -1.01 7.24
C PRO A 56 -8.39 0.44 6.76
N GLY A 57 -9.29 1.30 7.24
CA GLY A 57 -9.34 2.73 6.91
C GLY A 57 -9.64 3.10 5.45
N TRP A 58 -10.10 2.17 4.62
CA TRP A 58 -10.50 2.40 3.22
C TRP A 58 -11.86 1.75 2.91
N SER A 59 -12.46 2.16 1.80
CA SER A 59 -13.86 1.86 1.42
C SER A 59 -14.22 0.38 1.35
N GLN A 60 -13.26 -0.51 1.07
CA GLN A 60 -13.55 -1.95 1.01
C GLN A 60 -13.64 -2.62 2.39
N GLY A 61 -13.29 -1.93 3.48
CA GLY A 61 -13.52 -2.42 4.84
C GLY A 61 -12.81 -3.73 5.20
N ARG A 62 -11.77 -4.11 4.46
CA ARG A 62 -10.95 -5.33 4.67
C ARG A 62 -9.47 -4.99 4.57
N PRO A 63 -8.53 -5.79 5.10
CA PRO A 63 -7.11 -5.58 4.83
C PRO A 63 -6.84 -5.47 3.32
N ALA A 64 -6.05 -4.47 2.92
CA ALA A 64 -5.62 -4.30 1.54
C ALA A 64 -4.62 -5.40 1.16
N THR A 65 -4.72 -5.91 -0.06
CA THR A 65 -3.81 -6.91 -0.62
C THR A 65 -2.89 -6.29 -1.68
N TYR A 66 -1.93 -7.08 -2.17
CA TYR A 66 -0.99 -6.61 -3.19
C TYR A 66 -1.70 -6.30 -4.51
N GLU A 67 -2.81 -6.96 -4.79
CA GLU A 67 -3.64 -6.75 -5.96
C GLU A 67 -4.38 -5.41 -5.89
N ASP A 68 -4.86 -4.99 -4.72
CA ASP A 68 -5.44 -3.64 -4.52
C ASP A 68 -4.38 -2.54 -4.73
N VAL A 69 -3.15 -2.78 -4.25
CA VAL A 69 -2.00 -1.88 -4.51
C VAL A 69 -1.72 -1.78 -6.01
N SER A 70 -1.72 -2.91 -6.72
CA SER A 70 -1.49 -2.96 -8.16
C SER A 70 -2.60 -2.24 -8.94
N ALA A 71 -3.86 -2.47 -8.57
CA ALA A 71 -5.03 -1.77 -9.11
C ALA A 71 -4.93 -0.24 -8.88
N THR A 72 -4.45 0.18 -7.71
CA THR A 72 -4.23 1.59 -7.37
C THR A 72 -3.17 2.23 -8.28
N ILE A 73 -2.06 1.54 -8.53
CA ILE A 73 -0.98 2.03 -9.42
C ILE A 73 -1.50 2.16 -10.85
N TYR A 74 -2.17 1.14 -11.39
CA TYR A 74 -2.75 1.21 -12.74
C TYR A 74 -3.77 2.36 -12.87
N SER A 75 -4.61 2.53 -11.84
CA SER A 75 -5.57 3.64 -11.80
C SER A 75 -4.89 5.02 -11.81
N ALA A 76 -3.78 5.18 -11.07
CA ALA A 76 -2.99 6.42 -11.09
C ALA A 76 -2.40 6.73 -12.48
N LEU A 77 -2.10 5.69 -13.26
CA LEU A 77 -1.57 5.81 -14.63
C LEU A 77 -2.67 5.93 -15.70
N GLY A 78 -3.95 5.87 -15.32
CA GLY A 78 -5.08 5.86 -16.26
C GLY A 78 -5.18 4.57 -17.08
N ILE A 79 -4.63 3.48 -16.57
CA ILE A 79 -4.70 2.15 -17.19
C ILE A 79 -5.85 1.38 -16.54
N ASP A 80 -6.70 0.76 -17.36
CA ASP A 80 -7.76 -0.13 -16.88
C ASP A 80 -7.15 -1.41 -16.28
N TYR A 81 -7.16 -1.50 -14.95
CA TYR A 81 -6.58 -2.61 -14.19
C TYR A 81 -7.34 -3.93 -14.35
N THR A 82 -8.57 -3.90 -14.90
CA THR A 82 -9.39 -5.09 -15.18
C THR A 82 -9.06 -5.73 -16.53
N THR A 83 -8.15 -5.11 -17.31
CA THR A 83 -7.78 -5.56 -18.65
C THR A 83 -7.15 -6.95 -18.64
N LYS A 84 -7.63 -7.78 -19.57
CA LYS A 84 -6.98 -9.04 -19.99
C LYS A 84 -6.45 -8.91 -21.42
N ARG A 85 -5.16 -9.19 -21.61
CA ARG A 85 -4.48 -9.15 -22.92
C ARG A 85 -4.29 -10.55 -23.48
N TYR A 86 -4.55 -10.75 -24.76
CA TYR A 86 -4.44 -12.04 -25.46
C TYR A 86 -3.30 -12.05 -26.49
N ASP A 87 -2.31 -11.18 -26.32
CA ASP A 87 -1.13 -11.04 -27.18
C ASP A 87 -0.02 -12.04 -26.82
N ASP A 88 -0.29 -13.02 -25.95
CA ASP A 88 0.61 -14.13 -25.68
C ASP A 88 0.61 -15.16 -26.83
N PRO A 89 1.72 -15.89 -27.08
CA PRO A 89 1.83 -16.84 -28.20
C PRO A 89 0.81 -17.99 -28.19
N PHE A 90 0.14 -18.22 -27.06
CA PHE A 90 -0.82 -19.31 -26.89
C PHE A 90 -2.27 -18.80 -26.76
N GLY A 91 -2.49 -17.48 -26.81
CA GLY A 91 -3.80 -16.86 -26.64
C GLY A 91 -4.50 -17.19 -25.32
N ARG A 92 -3.75 -17.50 -24.26
CA ARG A 92 -4.32 -17.88 -22.94
C ARG A 92 -4.92 -16.68 -22.19
N GLY A 93 -4.43 -15.49 -22.47
CA GLY A 93 -4.82 -14.29 -21.78
C GLY A 93 -3.97 -14.02 -20.53
N PHE A 94 -3.53 -12.78 -20.36
CA PHE A 94 -2.83 -12.26 -19.20
C PHE A 94 -3.63 -11.11 -18.59
N GLU A 95 -4.04 -11.26 -17.33
CA GLU A 95 -4.74 -10.23 -16.57
C GLU A 95 -3.73 -9.29 -15.93
N TYR A 96 -3.95 -7.98 -16.05
CA TYR A 96 -3.09 -6.99 -15.40
C TYR A 96 -3.13 -7.12 -13.88
N VAL A 97 -4.31 -7.35 -13.33
CA VAL A 97 -4.50 -7.74 -11.94
C VAL A 97 -5.36 -9.01 -11.93
N PRO A 98 -4.84 -10.16 -11.47
CA PRO A 98 -5.57 -11.43 -11.51
C PRO A 98 -6.92 -11.33 -10.79
N PHE A 99 -8.01 -11.81 -11.40
CA PHE A 99 -9.37 -11.80 -10.85
C PHE A 99 -9.99 -10.41 -10.59
N ALA A 100 -9.33 -9.33 -11.01
CA ALA A 100 -9.87 -7.98 -10.81
C ALA A 100 -11.16 -7.75 -11.61
N ALA A 101 -11.27 -8.34 -12.81
CA ALA A 101 -12.50 -8.30 -13.61
C ALA A 101 -13.68 -8.99 -12.92
N ASP A 102 -13.41 -9.93 -12.02
CA ASP A 102 -14.43 -10.63 -11.21
C ASP A 102 -14.81 -9.84 -9.94
N GLY A 103 -14.21 -8.66 -9.73
CA GLY A 103 -14.45 -7.82 -8.55
C GLY A 103 -13.72 -8.30 -7.30
N ALA A 104 -12.66 -9.08 -7.42
CA ALA A 104 -11.88 -9.50 -6.25
C ALA A 104 -11.12 -8.32 -5.60
N TRP A 105 -10.66 -7.37 -6.42
CA TRP A 105 -9.72 -6.30 -6.00
C TRP A 105 -10.16 -4.93 -6.48
N TYR A 106 -9.82 -3.92 -5.69
CA TYR A 106 -10.25 -2.54 -5.94
C TYR A 106 -9.10 -1.56 -5.70
N PRO A 107 -8.98 -0.49 -6.50
CA PRO A 107 -8.02 0.57 -6.20
C PRO A 107 -8.40 1.29 -4.90
N ILE A 108 -7.39 1.63 -4.11
CA ILE A 108 -7.53 2.41 -2.87
C ILE A 108 -7.65 3.88 -3.26
N LEU A 109 -8.83 4.32 -3.68
CA LEU A 109 -9.05 5.66 -4.25
C LEU A 109 -8.81 6.80 -3.25
N GLU A 110 -8.87 6.50 -1.95
CA GLU A 110 -8.63 7.43 -0.87
C GLU A 110 -7.19 8.01 -0.89
N VAL A 111 -6.24 7.34 -1.54
CA VAL A 111 -4.89 7.89 -1.75
C VAL A 111 -4.90 9.10 -2.68
N PHE A 112 -5.90 9.24 -3.54
CA PHE A 112 -6.02 10.37 -4.47
C PHE A 112 -6.91 11.49 -3.93
N SER A 113 -7.69 11.25 -2.88
CA SER A 113 -8.52 12.31 -2.33
C SER A 113 -7.64 13.36 -1.67
N ARG A 114 -7.90 14.62 -2.01
CA ARG A 114 -7.36 15.77 -1.30
C ARG A 114 -8.41 16.18 -0.30
N ASP A 115 -8.55 15.40 0.76
CA ASP A 115 -9.21 15.90 1.95
C ASP A 115 -8.27 17.00 2.46
N LEU A 116 -8.63 18.26 2.18
CA LEU A 116 -7.93 19.42 2.73
C LEU A 116 -8.16 19.34 4.24
N ASP A 117 -7.24 18.73 4.95
CA ASP A 117 -7.07 18.98 6.37
C ASP A 117 -6.60 20.43 6.52
N ASP A 118 -7.56 21.37 6.45
CA ASP A 118 -7.36 22.82 6.60
C ASP A 118 -6.74 23.18 7.96
N SER A 119 -6.61 22.21 8.88
CA SER A 119 -5.93 22.39 10.17
C SER A 119 -4.41 22.39 10.09
N ARG A 120 -3.81 21.93 8.97
CA ARG A 120 -2.37 21.94 8.80
C ARG A 120 -1.91 23.26 8.20
N PRO A 121 -0.91 23.94 8.79
CA PRO A 121 -0.34 25.12 8.18
C PRO A 121 0.19 24.76 6.80
N ARG A 122 -0.33 25.43 5.77
CA ARG A 122 0.19 25.35 4.42
C ARG A 122 1.69 25.62 4.50
N LEU A 123 2.52 24.69 4.04
CA LEU A 123 3.95 24.93 3.96
C LEU A 123 4.15 26.14 3.04
N GLU A 124 4.58 27.25 3.63
CA GLU A 124 4.90 28.46 2.88
C GLU A 124 5.95 28.13 1.81
N PRO A 125 5.84 28.70 0.60
CA PRO A 125 6.87 28.57 -0.41
C PRO A 125 8.22 28.92 0.22
N ARG A 126 9.23 28.04 0.10
CA ARG A 126 10.58 28.35 0.59
C ARG A 126 11.16 29.48 -0.28
N VAL A 127 10.91 30.73 0.11
CA VAL A 127 11.55 31.90 -0.48
C VAL A 127 12.97 31.98 0.06
N GLY A 128 13.90 31.31 -0.60
CA GLY A 128 15.33 31.43 -0.27
C GLY A 128 16.11 30.13 -0.42
N GLY A 129 16.35 29.72 -1.67
CA GLY A 129 17.47 28.83 -1.97
C GLY A 129 18.77 29.63 -1.86
N ARG A 130 19.67 29.24 -0.95
CA ARG A 130 21.03 29.78 -0.88
C ARG A 130 21.74 29.42 -2.19
N LYS A 131 22.08 30.42 -3.00
CA LYS A 131 22.97 30.20 -4.15
C LYS A 131 24.33 29.77 -3.60
N ILE A 132 24.69 28.53 -3.87
CA ILE A 132 26.06 28.04 -3.74
C ILE A 132 26.83 28.59 -4.93
N GLY A 133 27.71 29.55 -4.64
CA GLY A 133 28.83 29.92 -5.50
C GLY A 133 30.08 29.18 -5.05
#